data_AF-A0AAV9NT46-F1
#
_entry.id   AF-A0AAV9NT46-F1
#
_cell.length_a   1.000
_cell.length_b   1.000
_cell.length_c   1.000
_cell.angle_alpha   90.00
_cell.angle_beta   90.00
_cell.angle_gamma   90.00
#
_symmetry.space_group_name_H-M   'P 1'
#
loop_
_entity.id
_entity.type
_entity.pdbx_description
1 polymer ?
#
loop_
_entity_poly.entity_id
_entity_poly.type
_entity_poly.pdbx_seq_one_letter_code
_entity_poly.pdbx_strand_id
1 'polypeptide(L)'
;MPPGNQQEAHYVTQKLSRLIQKPLRFIPLNDSPLQDNSSDCGVFVCLNMRHLLLKRLLMVRTDSKVSMSLGGSMVDASAGRKEMLRIIDDFRREGERRRSQSHSPHPGRKSKSPPRIDSPRAKEI
;
A
#
# COMPACT_ATOMS: atom_id res chain seq x y z
N MET A 1 -7.41 1.29 24.20
CA MET A 1 -6.28 1.32 23.24
C MET A 1 -5.40 2.53 23.53
N PRO A 2 -4.09 2.48 23.25
CA PRO A 2 -3.18 3.62 23.42
C PRO A 2 -3.66 4.84 22.60
N PRO A 3 -3.22 6.06 22.94
CA PRO A 3 -3.56 7.26 22.17
C PRO A 3 -3.07 7.05 20.74
N GLY A 4 -3.97 7.17 19.76
CA GLY A 4 -3.64 6.92 18.35
C GLY A 4 -2.46 7.77 17.85
N ASN A 5 -1.96 7.46 16.65
CA ASN A 5 -0.66 7.95 16.16
C ASN A 5 -0.68 9.41 15.63
N GLN A 6 -1.54 10.27 16.18
CA GLN A 6 -1.77 11.63 15.67
C GLN A 6 -0.52 12.52 15.78
N GLN A 7 0.20 12.45 16.90
CA GLN A 7 1.43 13.24 17.10
C GLN A 7 2.52 12.83 16.10
N GLU A 8 2.73 11.52 15.94
CA GLU A 8 3.68 10.98 14.96
C GLU A 8 3.32 11.37 13.53
N ALA A 9 2.04 11.26 13.16
CA ALA A 9 1.55 11.67 11.85
C ALA A 9 1.73 13.17 11.59
N HIS A 10 1.48 14.01 12.60
CA HIS A 10 1.73 15.46 12.51
C HIS A 10 3.22 15.75 12.33
N TYR A 11 4.09 15.10 13.10
CA TYR A 11 5.55 15.25 12.99
C TYR A 11 6.08 14.85 11.61
N VAL A 12 5.63 13.70 11.08
CA VAL A 12 5.98 13.24 9.73
C VAL A 12 5.50 14.24 8.66
N THR A 13 4.29 14.81 8.82
CA THR A 13 3.77 15.84 7.91
C THR A 13 4.68 17.07 7.89
N GLN A 14 5.17 17.53 9.04
CA GLN A 14 6.10 18.65 9.13
C GLN A 14 7.45 18.34 8.47
N LYS A 15 7.99 17.12 8.67
CA LYS A 15 9.24 16.68 8.02
C LYS A 15 9.09 16.64 6.51
N LEU A 16 7.98 16.10 6.00
CA LEU A 16 7.69 16.07 4.57
C LEU A 16 7.56 17.48 3.98
N SER A 17 6.85 18.38 4.68
CA SER A 17 6.69 19.78 4.28
C SER A 17 8.04 20.49 4.07
N ARG A 18 8.99 20.28 5.01
CA ARG A 18 10.36 20.80 4.89
C ARG A 18 11.11 20.17 3.72
N LEU A 19 11.01 18.85 3.56
CA LEU A 19 11.68 18.11 2.50
C LEU A 19 11.26 18.59 1.09
N ILE A 20 9.97 18.83 0.88
CA ILE A 20 9.44 19.26 -0.43
C ILE A 20 9.40 20.79 -0.60
N GLN A 21 9.87 21.55 0.40
CA GLN A 21 9.85 23.01 0.43
C GLN A 21 8.46 23.63 0.15
N LYS A 22 7.39 22.98 0.61
CA LYS A 22 6.02 23.47 0.49
C LYS A 22 5.29 23.35 1.82
N PRO A 23 4.51 24.36 2.24
CA PRO A 23 3.70 24.25 3.46
C PRO A 23 2.66 23.16 3.28
N LEU A 24 2.65 22.17 4.19
CA LEU A 24 1.60 21.16 4.27
C LEU A 24 0.76 21.38 5.51
N ARG A 25 -0.56 21.30 5.35
CA ARG A 25 -1.51 21.29 6.46
C ARG A 25 -1.83 19.86 6.84
N PHE A 26 -1.61 19.53 8.11
CA PHE A 26 -2.07 18.25 8.67
C PHE A 26 -3.57 18.29 8.92
N ILE A 27 -4.27 17.24 8.49
CA ILE A 27 -5.72 17.09 8.68
C ILE A 27 -5.95 15.67 9.21
N PRO A 28 -6.34 15.48 10.49
CA PRO A 28 -6.68 14.18 11.02
C PRO A 28 -8.02 13.69 10.45
N LEU A 29 -8.07 12.45 9.96
CA LEU A 29 -9.30 11.78 9.52
C LEU A 29 -9.98 11.12 10.73
N ASN A 30 -10.76 11.90 11.47
CA ASN A 30 -11.38 11.46 12.73
C ASN A 30 -12.48 10.40 12.54
N ASP A 31 -13.00 10.25 11.32
CA ASP A 31 -14.00 9.27 10.92
C ASP A 31 -13.39 7.97 10.37
N SER A 32 -12.08 7.77 10.57
CA SER A 32 -11.39 6.54 10.16
C SER A 32 -11.88 5.33 10.95
N PRO A 33 -12.01 4.14 10.31
CA PRO A 33 -12.39 2.91 11.00
C PRO A 33 -11.44 2.60 12.15
N LEU A 34 -12.02 2.29 13.32
CA LEU A 34 -11.29 1.89 14.50
C LEU A 34 -11.08 0.38 14.49
N GLN A 35 -9.88 -0.05 14.89
CA GLN A 35 -9.60 -1.46 15.15
C GLN A 35 -9.99 -1.81 16.59
N ASP A 36 -10.35 -3.07 16.82
CA ASP A 36 -10.71 -3.58 18.15
C ASP A 36 -9.62 -4.45 18.80
N ASN A 37 -8.53 -4.72 18.08
CA ASN A 37 -7.39 -5.50 18.57
C ASN A 37 -6.04 -4.80 18.38
N SER A 38 -4.97 -5.40 18.90
CA SER A 38 -3.62 -4.83 18.91
C SER A 38 -2.76 -5.19 17.69
N SER A 39 -3.21 -6.12 16.83
CA SER A 39 -2.36 -6.74 15.80
C SER A 39 -2.76 -6.39 14.37
N ASP A 40 -3.97 -5.86 14.14
CA ASP A 40 -4.50 -5.54 12.81
C ASP A 40 -4.16 -4.13 12.32
N CYS A 41 -3.40 -3.33 13.07
CA CYS A 41 -3.17 -1.92 12.73
C CYS A 41 -2.58 -1.74 11.32
N GLY A 42 -1.62 -2.60 10.93
CA GLY A 42 -1.06 -2.61 9.58
C GLY A 42 -2.06 -3.00 8.50
N VAL A 43 -2.99 -3.91 8.82
CA VAL A 43 -4.06 -4.33 7.90
C VAL A 43 -5.01 -3.17 7.62
N PHE A 44 -5.45 -2.47 8.67
CA PHE A 44 -6.28 -1.27 8.57
C PHE A 44 -5.60 -0.18 7.75
N VAL A 45 -4.31 0.09 7.99
CA VAL A 45 -3.54 1.07 7.20
C VAL A 45 -3.57 0.72 5.72
N CYS A 46 -3.24 -0.51 5.34
CA CYS A 46 -3.22 -0.91 3.93
C CYS A 46 -4.60 -0.85 3.27
N LEU A 47 -5.66 -1.30 3.96
CA LEU A 47 -7.01 -1.31 3.40
C LEU A 47 -7.58 0.11 3.26
N ASN A 48 -7.37 0.97 4.26
CA ASN A 48 -7.75 2.39 4.19
C ASN A 48 -6.99 3.10 3.06
N MET A 49 -5.69 2.87 2.93
CA MET A 49 -4.90 3.45 1.83
C MET A 49 -5.38 2.96 0.46
N ARG A 50 -5.71 1.68 0.32
CA ARG A 50 -6.30 1.15 -0.92
C ARG A 50 -7.62 1.85 -1.25
N HIS A 51 -8.49 2.06 -0.27
CA HIS A 51 -9.75 2.79 -0.48
C HIS A 51 -9.49 4.23 -0.94
N LEU A 52 -8.65 4.99 -0.23
CA LEU A 52 -8.33 6.38 -0.58
C LEU A 52 -7.74 6.49 -1.98
N LEU A 53 -6.75 5.64 -2.30
CA LEU A 53 -6.09 5.66 -3.59
C LEU A 53 -7.05 5.29 -4.71
N LEU A 54 -7.69 4.11 -4.64
CA LEU A 54 -8.49 3.62 -5.74
C LEU A 54 -9.85 4.33 -5.85
N LYS A 55 -10.57 4.53 -4.73
CA LYS A 55 -11.94 5.05 -4.78
C LYS A 55 -12.03 6.57 -4.75
N ARG A 56 -11.01 7.27 -4.23
CA ARG A 56 -11.07 8.73 -4.06
C ARG A 56 -10.09 9.48 -4.95
N LEU A 57 -8.85 9.02 -5.07
CA LEU A 57 -7.79 9.80 -5.74
C LEU A 57 -7.57 9.41 -7.20
N LEU A 58 -7.47 8.12 -7.50
CA LEU A 58 -7.03 7.64 -8.82
C LEU A 58 -8.18 7.42 -9.81
N MET A 59 -9.41 7.20 -9.33
CA MET A 59 -10.59 6.99 -10.19
C MET A 59 -11.40 8.27 -10.44
N VAL A 60 -11.08 9.38 -9.78
CA VAL A 60 -11.82 10.63 -9.92
C VAL A 60 -11.07 11.59 -10.84
N ARG A 61 -11.82 12.38 -11.62
CA ARG A 61 -11.27 13.41 -12.50
C ARG A 61 -10.47 14.44 -11.70
N THR A 62 -9.38 14.93 -12.27
CA THR A 62 -8.44 15.86 -11.63
C THR A 62 -9.02 17.23 -11.28
N ASP A 63 -10.15 17.60 -11.90
CA ASP A 63 -10.86 18.87 -11.68
C ASP A 63 -11.92 18.79 -10.57
N SER A 64 -12.21 17.57 -10.07
CA SER A 64 -13.34 17.32 -9.18
C SER A 64 -12.90 17.35 -7.72
N LYS A 65 -13.72 17.99 -6.85
CA LYS A 65 -13.51 17.93 -5.40
C LYS A 65 -13.93 16.56 -4.87
N VAL A 66 -13.05 15.91 -4.11
CA VAL A 66 -13.32 14.59 -3.54
C VAL A 66 -13.29 14.65 -2.03
N SER A 67 -14.31 14.04 -1.40
CA SER A 67 -14.28 13.80 0.04
C SER A 67 -13.29 12.69 0.37
N MET A 68 -12.38 12.97 1.31
CA MET A 68 -11.42 12.01 1.85
C MET A 68 -11.97 11.28 3.10
N SER A 69 -13.25 11.48 3.41
CA SER A 69 -13.95 10.80 4.50
C SER A 69 -13.87 9.28 4.34
N LEU A 70 -13.54 8.62 5.44
CA LEU A 70 -13.56 7.15 5.57
C LEU A 70 -14.79 6.67 6.34
N GLY A 71 -15.63 7.58 6.85
CA GLY A 71 -16.86 7.27 7.55
C GLY A 71 -17.75 6.31 6.76
N GLY A 72 -18.32 5.32 7.45
CA GLY A 72 -19.14 4.26 6.84
C GLY A 72 -18.34 3.17 6.14
N SER A 73 -17.01 3.28 6.04
CA SER A 73 -16.17 2.18 5.57
C SER A 73 -15.99 1.15 6.68
N MET A 74 -16.36 -0.10 6.42
CA MET A 74 -16.05 -1.22 7.33
C MET A 74 -14.78 -1.92 6.85
N VAL A 75 -13.91 -2.27 7.80
CA VAL A 75 -12.68 -3.00 7.52
C VAL A 75 -12.85 -4.44 8.01
N ASP A 76 -12.88 -5.39 7.08
CA ASP A 76 -12.72 -6.81 7.41
C ASP A 76 -11.23 -7.16 7.39
N ALA A 77 -10.61 -7.11 8.57
CA ALA A 77 -9.19 -7.41 8.72
C ALA A 77 -8.85 -8.88 8.42
N SER A 78 -9.78 -9.82 8.67
CA SER A 78 -9.56 -11.25 8.41
C SER A 78 -9.49 -11.53 6.91
N ALA A 79 -10.46 -11.00 6.14
CA ALA A 79 -10.42 -11.04 4.69
C ALA A 79 -9.19 -10.29 4.15
N GLY A 80 -8.87 -9.13 4.72
CA GLY A 80 -7.69 -8.35 4.36
C GLY A 80 -6.38 -9.12 4.48
N ARG A 81 -6.17 -9.83 5.60
CA ARG A 81 -4.98 -10.68 5.80
C ARG A 81 -4.89 -11.80 4.77
N LYS A 82 -6.01 -12.50 4.51
CA LYS A 82 -6.06 -13.57 3.50
C LYS A 82 -5.70 -13.04 2.11
N GLU A 83 -6.20 -11.86 1.76
CA GLU A 83 -5.90 -11.22 0.49
C GLU A 83 -4.41 -10.83 0.39
N MET A 84 -3.85 -10.23 1.43
CA MET A 84 -2.42 -9.87 1.47
C MET A 84 -1.52 -11.09 1.28
N LEU A 85 -1.83 -12.20 1.97
CA LEU A 85 -1.08 -13.45 1.80
C LEU A 85 -1.16 -13.97 0.37
N ARG A 86 -2.36 -13.96 -0.23
CA ARG A 86 -2.56 -14.35 -1.63
C ARG A 86 -1.70 -13.50 -2.57
N ILE A 87 -1.71 -12.17 -2.40
CA ILE A 87 -0.91 -11.26 -3.22
C ILE A 87 0.59 -11.57 -3.08
N ILE A 88 1.09 -11.80 -1.86
CA ILE A 88 2.49 -12.15 -1.60
C ILE A 88 2.85 -13.46 -2.30
N ASP A 89 2.00 -14.48 -2.20
CA ASP A 89 2.22 -15.78 -2.84
C ASP A 89 2.19 -15.69 -4.37
N ASP A 90 1.28 -14.90 -4.94
CA ASP A 90 1.21 -14.68 -6.38
C ASP A 90 2.50 -14.02 -6.89
N PHE A 91 3.02 -13.01 -6.18
CA PHE A 91 4.32 -12.39 -6.50
C PHE A 91 5.49 -13.37 -6.33
N ARG A 92 5.45 -14.22 -5.29
CA ARG A 92 6.49 -15.25 -5.07
C ARG A 92 6.52 -16.25 -6.21
N ARG A 93 5.36 -16.80 -6.60
CA ARG A 93 5.21 -17.76 -7.72
C ARG A 93 5.66 -17.14 -9.04
N GLU A 94 5.28 -15.90 -9.32
CA GLU A 94 5.73 -15.19 -10.51
C GLU A 94 7.26 -14.98 -10.50
N GLY A 95 7.82 -14.62 -9.35
CA GLY A 95 9.27 -14.50 -9.18
C GLY A 95 10.02 -15.83 -9.40
N GLU A 96 9.45 -16.95 -8.96
CA GLU A 96 9.98 -18.29 -9.23
C GLU A 96 9.91 -18.65 -10.72
N ARG A 97 8.77 -18.41 -11.36
CA ARG A 97 8.56 -18.64 -12.80
C ARG A 97 9.56 -17.85 -13.66
N ARG A 98 9.80 -16.57 -13.34
CA ARG A 98 10.79 -15.75 -14.06
C ARG A 98 12.21 -16.27 -13.91
N ARG A 99 12.58 -16.75 -12.71
CA ARG A 99 13.91 -17.32 -12.45
C ARG A 99 14.12 -18.69 -13.10
N SER A 100 13.07 -19.48 -13.29
CA SER A 100 13.17 -20.77 -13.97
C SER A 100 13.20 -20.63 -15.50
N GLN A 101 12.56 -19.61 -16.06
CA GLN A 101 12.60 -19.32 -17.50
C GLN A 101 13.87 -18.63 -17.97
N SER A 102 14.67 -18.02 -17.07
CA SER A 102 16.00 -17.55 -17.44
C SER A 102 16.92 -18.75 -17.68
N HIS A 103 16.96 -19.26 -18.90
CA HIS A 103 18.09 -20.04 -19.44
C HIS A 103 19.30 -19.11 -19.53
N SER A 104 19.87 -18.78 -18.36
CA SER A 104 21.21 -18.22 -18.27
C SER A 104 22.17 -19.25 -18.85
N PRO A 105 23.13 -18.89 -19.73
CA PRO A 105 24.18 -19.80 -20.18
C PRO A 105 25.09 -20.26 -19.03
N HIS A 106 24.90 -19.72 -17.82
CA HIS A 106 25.65 -20.05 -16.63
C HIS A 106 24.71 -20.70 -15.60
N PRO A 107 24.65 -22.06 -15.56
CA PRO A 107 23.87 -22.79 -14.58
C PRO A 107 24.56 -22.65 -13.21
N GLY A 108 24.04 -21.79 -12.33
CA GLY A 108 24.53 -21.74 -10.94
C GLY A 108 24.35 -20.43 -10.19
N ARG A 109 24.15 -19.29 -10.84
CA ARG A 109 23.97 -18.01 -10.13
C ARG A 109 22.50 -17.67 -9.90
N LYS A 110 21.95 -18.14 -8.77
CA LYS A 110 20.68 -17.61 -8.25
C LYS A 110 20.88 -16.13 -7.92
N SER A 111 20.31 -15.23 -8.73
CA SER A 111 20.28 -13.80 -8.40
C SER A 111 19.55 -13.61 -7.07
N LYS A 112 20.24 -13.04 -6.07
CA LYS A 112 19.68 -12.75 -4.73
C LYS A 112 18.86 -11.45 -4.70
N SER A 113 18.68 -10.79 -5.84
CA SER A 113 17.99 -9.51 -5.94
C SER A 113 16.47 -9.71 -5.98
N PRO A 114 15.68 -8.93 -5.21
CA PRO A 114 14.23 -8.90 -5.34
C PRO A 114 13.79 -8.49 -6.75
N PRO A 115 12.63 -8.97 -7.23
CA PRO A 115 12.07 -8.55 -8.51
C PRO A 115 11.79 -7.04 -8.51
N ARG A 116 12.19 -6.35 -9.60
CA ARG A 116 11.91 -4.92 -9.80
C ARG A 116 10.51 -4.72 -10.38
N ILE A 117 9.85 -3.65 -9.93
CA ILE A 117 8.48 -3.27 -10.35
C ILE A 117 8.40 -3.02 -11.87
N ASP A 118 9.48 -2.58 -12.51
CA ASP A 118 9.49 -2.13 -13.90
C ASP A 118 9.82 -3.21 -14.95
N SER A 119 9.86 -4.48 -14.59
CA SER A 119 10.05 -5.53 -15.59
C SER A 119 8.81 -5.61 -16.48
N PRO A 120 8.88 -5.21 -17.77
CA PRO A 120 7.71 -5.12 -18.63
C PRO A 120 7.05 -6.50 -18.73
N ARG A 121 5.71 -6.54 -18.69
CA ARG A 121 4.97 -7.69 -19.22
C ARG A 121 5.31 -7.76 -20.70
N ALA A 122 6.15 -8.71 -21.10
CA ALA A 122 6.22 -9.09 -22.50
C ALA A 122 4.80 -9.51 -22.91
N LYS A 123 4.15 -8.67 -23.71
CA LYS A 123 2.95 -9.07 -24.45
C LYS A 123 3.45 -9.98 -25.57
N GLU A 124 3.08 -11.24 -25.51
CA GLU A 124 3.24 -12.16 -26.65
C GLU A 124 2.24 -11.72 -27.74
N ILE A 125 2.75 -11.57 -28.97
CA ILE A 125 2.00 -11.53 -30.23
C ILE A 125 1.89 -12.96 -30.71
#